data_AF-A0A8U0TGI2-F1
#
_entry.id   AF-A0A8U0TGI2-F1
#
_cell.length_a   1.000
_cell.length_b   1.000
_cell.length_c   1.000
_cell.angle_alpha   90.00
_cell.angle_beta   90.00
_cell.angle_gamma   90.00
#
_symmetry.space_group_name_H-M   'P 1'
#
loop_
_entity.id
_entity.type
_entity.pdbx_description
1 polymer ?
#
loop_
_entity_poly.entity_id
_entity_poly.type
_entity_poly.pdbx_seq_one_letter_code
_entity_poly.pdbx_strand_id
1 'polypeptide(L)'
;MQKSECHGVVQLRNRKAGSCDQRTSSSMQIKHRTTVQQSNSSSSTSSPETARKVHPRPSDKLNPKTINPVASDKRHMVIMMKNGNDTCNSSFLQAFQNKFGEQSRAPSAFAAIYSKGGIPCRLVHGSVKHRLQWECPPENLPFDPLLITLAEGLRETKHPYTFVSKEGFRELLLVQGALEKAVPLLPRLIPVLKAALVHMDDEVFARGLNALVQLSIVVGPSLNDHLKHLLTSLSKRLRDKKFKEPITSALQKLEQHGGNGSLIIIKSKIPTYCSICC
;
A
#
# COMPACT_ATOMS: atom_id res chain seq x y z
N MET A 1 20.73 -11.08 -67.65
CA MET A 1 19.70 -10.83 -68.69
C MET A 1 18.38 -10.54 -67.98
N GLN A 2 17.77 -9.42 -68.36
CA GLN A 2 16.34 -9.02 -68.27
C GLN A 2 15.64 -8.79 -66.92
N LYS A 3 15.09 -7.56 -66.85
CA LYS A 3 14.20 -6.92 -65.88
C LYS A 3 12.75 -7.41 -66.03
N SER A 4 11.89 -7.16 -65.04
CA SER A 4 10.62 -6.43 -65.27
C SER A 4 10.05 -5.82 -63.99
N GLU A 5 9.88 -4.49 -64.03
CA GLU A 5 8.96 -3.69 -63.22
C GLU A 5 7.52 -3.86 -63.75
N CYS A 6 6.51 -3.60 -62.91
CA CYS A 6 5.26 -3.04 -63.40
C CYS A 6 4.69 -2.04 -62.38
N HIS A 7 4.53 -0.80 -62.84
CA HIS A 7 3.83 0.32 -62.21
C HIS A 7 2.33 0.25 -62.53
N GLY A 8 1.49 0.80 -61.65
CA GLY A 8 0.07 1.06 -61.92
C GLY A 8 -0.53 2.08 -60.96
N VAL A 9 -0.46 3.36 -61.32
CA VAL A 9 -1.18 4.48 -60.70
C VAL A 9 -2.51 4.67 -61.44
N VAL A 10 -3.63 4.78 -60.72
CA VAL A 10 -4.84 5.48 -61.21
C VAL A 10 -5.40 6.36 -60.10
N GLN A 11 -5.62 7.62 -60.47
CA GLN A 11 -6.12 8.74 -59.69
C GLN A 11 -7.60 9.02 -60.03
N LEU A 12 -8.27 9.83 -59.20
CA LEU A 12 -9.51 10.61 -59.40
C LEU A 12 -10.88 9.95 -59.06
N ARG A 13 -11.56 10.50 -58.04
CA ARG A 13 -12.62 11.52 -58.25
C ARG A 13 -13.16 12.14 -56.93
N ASN A 14 -13.20 13.47 -56.93
CA ASN A 14 -13.94 14.35 -56.02
C ASN A 14 -15.46 14.09 -56.03
N ARG A 15 -16.13 14.22 -54.87
CA ARG A 15 -17.41 14.94 -54.75
C ARG A 15 -17.54 15.59 -53.37
N LYS A 16 -17.90 16.88 -53.39
CA LYS A 16 -18.24 17.74 -52.24
C LYS A 16 -19.74 18.07 -52.31
N ALA A 17 -20.28 18.44 -51.15
CA ALA A 17 -21.48 19.26 -50.89
C ALA A 17 -22.84 18.55 -50.70
N GLY A 18 -23.45 18.90 -49.56
CA GLY A 18 -24.83 18.59 -49.16
C GLY A 18 -25.11 19.15 -47.77
N SER A 19 -25.16 20.47 -47.63
CA SER A 19 -25.77 21.18 -46.49
C SER A 19 -27.25 21.42 -46.81
N CYS A 20 -28.14 21.24 -45.84
CA CYS A 20 -29.50 21.77 -45.87
C CYS A 20 -29.90 22.25 -44.47
N ASP A 21 -30.40 23.48 -44.44
CA ASP A 21 -30.61 24.37 -43.30
C ASP A 21 -31.97 24.19 -42.58
N GLN A 22 -31.93 24.52 -41.27
CA GLN A 22 -32.87 25.33 -40.48
C GLN A 22 -34.39 25.06 -40.48
N ARG A 23 -34.95 24.92 -39.26
CA ARG A 23 -36.03 25.82 -38.79
C ARG A 23 -36.32 25.77 -37.27
N THR A 24 -36.09 26.93 -36.64
CA THR A 24 -36.93 27.69 -35.67
C THR A 24 -37.63 27.03 -34.47
N SER A 25 -37.20 27.49 -33.28
CA SER A 25 -37.93 28.26 -32.25
C SER A 25 -39.29 27.77 -31.71
N SER A 26 -39.33 27.55 -30.38
CA SER A 26 -40.39 28.10 -29.53
C SER A 26 -39.88 28.38 -28.10
N SER A 27 -40.07 29.62 -27.68
CA SER A 27 -39.92 30.18 -26.34
C SER A 27 -41.25 30.04 -25.56
N MET A 28 -41.26 30.48 -24.29
CA MET A 28 -42.41 30.76 -23.38
C MET A 28 -42.67 29.64 -22.34
N GLN A 29 -42.73 29.81 -21.00
CA GLN A 29 -42.82 31.01 -20.15
C GLN A 29 -42.26 30.80 -18.73
N ILE A 30 -41.84 31.94 -18.19
CA ILE A 30 -41.77 32.42 -16.80
C ILE A 30 -43.04 32.07 -15.98
N LYS A 31 -42.85 31.66 -14.71
CA LYS A 31 -43.79 32.03 -13.63
C LYS A 31 -43.10 32.11 -12.26
N HIS A 32 -42.64 33.31 -11.94
CA HIS A 32 -42.67 33.83 -10.57
C HIS A 32 -44.00 34.58 -10.40
N ARG A 33 -44.74 34.33 -9.31
CA ARG A 33 -45.56 35.36 -8.67
C ARG A 33 -45.78 35.09 -7.18
N THR A 34 -45.42 36.11 -6.42
CA THR A 34 -45.52 36.35 -4.98
C THR A 34 -46.93 36.85 -4.58
N THR A 35 -47.36 36.55 -3.35
CA THR A 35 -48.23 37.39 -2.48
C THR A 35 -48.14 36.82 -1.05
N VAL A 36 -47.36 37.44 -0.15
CA VAL A 36 -47.78 38.39 0.91
C VAL A 36 -48.82 37.83 1.88
N GLN A 37 -48.40 37.49 3.11
CA GLN A 37 -49.03 38.03 4.31
C GLN A 37 -48.10 37.95 5.54
N GLN A 38 -48.30 38.94 6.38
CA GLN A 38 -47.49 39.45 7.47
C GLN A 38 -48.30 39.26 8.76
N SER A 39 -47.70 38.73 9.83
CA SER A 39 -48.20 38.98 11.20
C SER A 39 -47.21 38.52 12.26
N ASN A 40 -46.76 39.51 13.03
CA ASN A 40 -46.13 39.42 14.34
C ASN A 40 -47.09 38.89 15.41
N SER A 41 -46.55 38.26 16.47
CA SER A 41 -46.94 38.31 17.90
C SER A 41 -46.52 37.00 18.59
N SER A 42 -45.54 36.98 19.52
CA SER A 42 -45.69 37.02 21.00
C SER A 42 -46.69 35.97 21.55
N SER A 43 -46.46 35.18 22.60
CA SER A 43 -45.76 35.44 23.86
C SER A 43 -45.65 34.14 24.69
N SER A 44 -44.55 34.02 25.45
CA SER A 44 -44.37 33.59 26.86
C SER A 44 -45.32 32.60 27.60
N THR A 45 -44.71 31.79 28.49
CA THR A 45 -44.93 31.65 29.98
C THR A 45 -44.72 30.17 30.40
N SER A 46 -43.67 29.73 31.11
CA SER A 46 -43.21 29.93 32.51
C SER A 46 -43.43 28.66 33.39
N SER A 47 -42.33 28.10 33.93
CA SER A 47 -42.00 27.44 35.25
C SER A 47 -43.12 26.86 36.18
N PRO A 48 -42.83 26.06 37.26
CA PRO A 48 -41.55 25.82 37.97
C PRO A 48 -41.25 24.37 38.47
N GLU A 49 -40.08 24.22 39.13
CA GLU A 49 -39.59 23.13 39.99
C GLU A 49 -40.50 22.72 41.16
N THR A 50 -40.35 21.48 41.67
CA THR A 50 -40.30 21.21 43.12
C THR A 50 -39.51 19.93 43.46
N ALA A 51 -38.66 20.04 44.48
CA ALA A 51 -37.83 18.99 45.07
C ALA A 51 -38.49 18.32 46.29
N ARG A 52 -38.27 17.01 46.53
CA ARG A 52 -38.29 16.37 47.87
C ARG A 52 -37.33 15.15 47.95
N LYS A 53 -36.70 15.05 49.12
CA LYS A 53 -35.60 14.17 49.61
C LYS A 53 -36.23 13.15 50.60
N VAL A 54 -35.73 11.91 50.82
CA VAL A 54 -34.97 11.46 52.04
C VAL A 54 -34.99 9.90 52.20
N HIS A 55 -33.77 9.29 52.23
CA HIS A 55 -33.21 8.24 53.12
C HIS A 55 -33.71 6.74 53.14
N PRO A 56 -32.97 5.79 53.79
CA PRO A 56 -32.01 4.89 53.13
C PRO A 56 -32.27 3.41 53.50
N ARG A 57 -31.55 2.45 52.91
CA ARG A 57 -31.51 1.07 53.43
C ARG A 57 -30.11 0.45 53.37
N PRO A 58 -29.83 -0.49 54.28
CA PRO A 58 -28.58 -0.57 55.01
C PRO A 58 -27.73 -1.73 54.55
N SER A 59 -26.49 -1.44 54.17
CA SER A 59 -25.40 -2.41 54.16
C SER A 59 -24.12 -1.63 54.34
N ASP A 60 -24.04 -1.01 55.51
CA ASP A 60 -22.86 -0.32 55.97
C ASP A 60 -21.90 -1.37 56.57
N LYS A 61 -20.66 -1.31 56.09
CA LYS A 61 -19.43 -1.80 56.72
C LYS A 61 -19.11 -3.29 56.61
N LEU A 62 -18.14 -3.59 55.74
CA LEU A 62 -16.87 -4.20 56.16
C LEU A 62 -15.74 -3.95 55.12
N ASN A 63 -14.85 -3.03 55.50
CA ASN A 63 -13.42 -2.87 55.21
C ASN A 63 -12.86 -2.75 53.76
N PRO A 64 -12.01 -1.73 53.49
CA PRO A 64 -11.35 -1.55 52.21
C PRO A 64 -10.05 -2.36 52.17
N LYS A 65 -10.02 -3.40 51.34
CA LYS A 65 -8.77 -3.95 50.80
C LYS A 65 -8.84 -3.97 49.29
N THR A 66 -8.35 -2.89 48.71
CA THR A 66 -7.84 -2.85 47.34
C THR A 66 -6.76 -3.92 47.20
N ILE A 67 -7.13 -5.09 46.68
CA ILE A 67 -6.20 -6.08 46.16
C ILE A 67 -6.76 -6.57 44.83
N ASN A 68 -6.30 -5.95 43.73
CA ASN A 68 -6.34 -6.62 42.44
C ASN A 68 -5.37 -7.81 42.51
N PRO A 69 -5.80 -9.04 42.20
CA PRO A 69 -4.88 -10.14 42.04
C PRO A 69 -4.09 -9.94 40.74
N VAL A 70 -2.84 -10.41 40.71
CA VAL A 70 -1.91 -10.34 39.58
C VAL A 70 -1.11 -9.03 39.42
N ALA A 71 -0.78 -8.37 40.53
CA ALA A 71 0.28 -7.36 40.57
C ALA A 71 1.30 -7.58 41.69
N SER A 72 1.58 -8.84 42.06
CA SER A 72 2.57 -9.15 43.11
C SER A 72 3.26 -10.48 42.88
N ASP A 73 3.88 -10.70 41.73
CA ASP A 73 4.91 -11.76 41.65
C ASP A 73 5.96 -11.55 40.55
N LYS A 74 6.54 -10.35 40.50
CA LYS A 74 7.69 -10.08 39.60
C LYS A 74 8.87 -9.41 40.29
N ARG A 75 8.74 -9.03 41.56
CA ARG A 75 9.85 -8.45 42.34
C ARG A 75 10.49 -9.44 43.32
N HIS A 76 9.83 -10.55 43.66
CA HIS A 76 10.41 -11.55 44.57
C HIS A 76 11.37 -12.53 43.87
N MET A 77 11.22 -12.80 42.57
CA MET A 77 12.21 -13.63 41.85
C MET A 77 13.50 -12.87 41.49
N VAL A 78 13.45 -11.54 41.34
CA VAL A 78 14.65 -10.73 41.04
C VAL A 78 15.54 -10.58 42.29
N ILE A 79 14.97 -10.64 43.49
CA ILE A 79 15.72 -10.49 44.76
C ILE A 79 16.31 -11.83 45.23
N MET A 80 15.89 -12.98 44.67
CA MET A 80 16.41 -14.31 45.04
C MET A 80 17.69 -14.72 44.28
N MET A 81 18.21 -13.90 43.35
CA MET A 81 19.40 -14.24 42.55
C MET A 81 20.55 -13.23 42.67
N LYS A 82 20.71 -12.58 43.83
CA LYS A 82 21.86 -11.71 44.09
C LYS A 82 22.97 -12.31 44.96
N ASN A 83 22.85 -13.56 45.39
CA ASN A 83 23.91 -14.28 46.09
C ASN A 83 24.14 -15.64 45.43
N GLY A 84 25.12 -15.72 44.54
CA GLY A 84 25.50 -16.96 43.87
C GLY A 84 26.14 -16.67 42.52
N ASN A 85 27.46 -16.75 42.50
CA ASN A 85 28.32 -16.53 41.35
C ASN A 85 28.13 -17.67 40.33
N ASP A 86 27.38 -17.49 39.25
CA ASP A 86 27.41 -18.36 38.06
C ASP A 86 26.91 -17.65 36.78
N THR A 87 27.81 -17.54 35.81
CA THR A 87 27.72 -16.73 34.58
C THR A 87 27.01 -17.47 33.43
N CYS A 88 25.80 -17.98 33.63
CA CYS A 88 25.08 -18.62 32.52
C CYS A 88 23.56 -18.58 32.71
N ASN A 89 22.91 -17.42 32.47
CA ASN A 89 21.44 -17.36 32.34
C ASN A 89 20.92 -16.18 31.48
N SER A 90 21.78 -15.48 30.72
CA SER A 90 21.32 -14.38 29.84
C SER A 90 20.64 -14.89 28.56
N SER A 91 21.05 -16.05 28.04
CA SER A 91 20.58 -16.58 26.75
C SER A 91 19.22 -17.27 26.83
N PHE A 92 18.88 -17.90 27.97
CA PHE A 92 17.60 -18.59 28.14
C PHE A 92 16.43 -17.64 28.45
N LEU A 93 16.66 -16.57 29.22
CA LEU A 93 15.65 -15.53 29.48
C LEU A 93 15.32 -14.71 28.22
N GLN A 94 16.32 -14.48 27.34
CA GLN A 94 16.10 -13.82 26.06
C GLN A 94 15.27 -14.67 25.08
N ALA A 95 15.35 -16.00 25.19
CA ALA A 95 14.61 -16.93 24.33
C ALA A 95 13.12 -17.06 24.72
N PHE A 96 12.79 -16.93 26.01
CA PHE A 96 11.40 -16.99 26.49
C PHE A 96 10.61 -15.70 26.23
N GLN A 97 11.26 -14.54 26.25
CA GLN A 97 10.63 -13.24 26.01
C GLN A 97 10.25 -12.99 24.53
N ASN A 98 10.79 -13.78 23.60
CA ASN A 98 10.57 -13.62 22.17
C ASN A 98 9.29 -14.26 21.62
N LYS A 99 8.40 -14.81 22.46
CA LYS A 99 7.16 -15.44 21.98
C LYS A 99 5.85 -14.69 22.26
N PHE A 100 5.78 -13.75 23.20
CA PHE A 100 4.52 -13.02 23.51
C PHE A 100 4.75 -11.62 24.11
N GLY A 101 5.73 -10.88 23.59
CA GLY A 101 5.95 -9.47 23.92
C GLY A 101 5.88 -8.62 22.67
N GLU A 102 4.91 -7.71 22.60
CA GLU A 102 4.84 -6.67 21.58
C GLU A 102 6.15 -5.88 21.61
N GLN A 103 7.06 -6.21 20.70
CA GLN A 103 8.37 -5.61 20.69
C GLN A 103 8.20 -4.11 20.40
N SER A 104 8.57 -3.28 21.37
CA SER A 104 9.12 -1.94 21.09
C SER A 104 10.41 -2.12 20.29
N ARG A 105 10.28 -2.63 19.05
CA ARG A 105 11.35 -2.64 18.07
C ARG A 105 11.66 -1.20 17.74
N ALA A 106 12.95 -0.88 17.71
CA ALA A 106 13.42 0.36 17.11
C ALA A 106 12.69 0.56 15.76
N PRO A 107 12.25 1.79 15.46
CA PRO A 107 11.56 2.06 14.21
C PRO A 107 12.45 1.61 13.05
N SER A 108 11.84 1.00 12.04
CA SER A 108 12.55 0.65 10.82
C SER A 108 13.12 1.91 10.16
N ALA A 109 14.06 1.74 9.23
CA ALA A 109 14.60 2.85 8.44
C ALA A 109 13.46 3.66 7.78
N PHE A 110 12.49 2.98 7.17
CA PHE A 110 11.32 3.62 6.57
C PHE A 110 10.49 4.40 7.59
N ALA A 111 10.12 3.79 8.71
CA ALA A 111 9.30 4.44 9.73
C ALA A 111 10.01 5.65 10.33
N ALA A 112 11.32 5.57 10.52
CA ALA A 112 12.14 6.69 10.99
C ALA A 112 12.20 7.84 9.96
N ILE A 113 12.36 7.54 8.67
CA ILE A 113 12.38 8.55 7.60
C ILE A 113 11.01 9.22 7.48
N TYR A 114 9.92 8.45 7.47
CA TYR A 114 8.57 8.98 7.39
C TYR A 114 8.23 9.88 8.58
N SER A 115 8.56 9.44 9.81
CA SER A 115 8.30 10.22 11.03
C SER A 115 9.06 11.54 11.08
N LYS A 116 10.19 11.63 10.38
CA LYS A 116 11.01 12.84 10.23
C LYS A 116 10.59 13.72 9.04
N GLY A 117 9.56 13.34 8.28
CA GLY A 117 9.13 14.07 7.09
C GLY A 117 10.05 13.89 5.88
N GLY A 118 10.86 12.83 5.84
CA GLY A 118 11.77 12.57 4.71
C GLY A 118 11.09 12.01 3.45
N ILE A 119 9.79 11.72 3.52
CA ILE A 119 8.97 11.33 2.37
C ILE A 119 8.07 12.52 2.04
N PRO A 120 8.15 13.10 0.83
CA PRO A 120 7.47 14.35 0.45
C PRO A 120 5.99 14.11 0.13
N CYS A 121 5.26 13.51 1.07
CA CYS A 121 3.84 13.23 0.96
C CYS A 121 3.13 13.36 2.30
N ARG A 122 1.82 13.62 2.24
CA ARG A 122 0.92 13.63 3.40
C ARG A 122 -0.19 12.61 3.20
N LEU A 123 -0.51 11.88 4.27
CA LEU A 123 -1.67 11.01 4.29
C LEU A 123 -2.94 11.84 4.51
N VAL A 124 -3.78 11.92 3.47
CA VAL A 124 -5.09 12.56 3.55
C VAL A 124 -6.13 11.51 3.90
N HIS A 125 -6.78 11.70 5.05
CA HIS A 125 -7.88 10.87 5.50
C HIS A 125 -9.18 11.35 4.85
N GLY A 126 -9.57 10.71 3.75
CA GLY A 126 -10.88 10.94 3.16
C GLY A 126 -11.97 10.17 3.91
N SER A 127 -13.23 10.58 3.76
CA SER A 127 -14.38 9.93 4.40
C SER A 127 -14.61 8.48 3.96
N VAL A 128 -14.13 8.10 2.77
CA VAL A 128 -14.30 6.76 2.18
C VAL A 128 -12.96 6.11 1.79
N LYS A 129 -11.99 6.93 1.34
CA LYS A 129 -10.68 6.43 0.90
C LYS A 129 -9.56 7.35 1.34
N HIS A 130 -8.51 6.76 1.89
CA HIS A 130 -7.25 7.45 2.13
C HIS A 130 -6.53 7.69 0.81
N ARG A 131 -5.83 8.82 0.69
CA ARG A 131 -5.01 9.16 -0.48
C ARG A 131 -3.70 9.80 -0.03
N LEU A 132 -2.67 9.65 -0.85
CA LEU A 132 -1.44 10.41 -0.70
C LEU A 132 -1.59 11.75 -1.42
N GLN A 133 -1.20 12.82 -0.72
CA GLN A 133 -1.02 14.13 -1.30
C GLN A 133 0.49 14.41 -1.33
N TRP A 134 1.06 14.45 -2.52
CA TRP A 134 2.46 14.79 -2.70
C TRP A 134 2.70 16.29 -2.58
N GLU A 135 3.85 16.69 -2.03
CA GLU A 135 4.22 18.10 -1.89
C GLU A 135 4.50 18.75 -3.25
N CYS A 136 5.00 17.98 -4.21
CA CYS A 136 5.11 18.35 -5.62
C CYS A 136 4.65 17.20 -6.51
N PRO A 137 4.36 17.46 -7.80
CA PRO A 137 3.93 16.40 -8.72
C PRO A 137 4.93 15.23 -8.71
N PRO A 138 4.46 13.96 -8.66
CA PRO A 138 5.32 12.78 -8.64
C PRO A 138 6.35 12.72 -9.78
N GLU A 139 6.07 13.41 -10.89
CA GLU A 139 6.94 13.56 -12.06
C GLU A 139 8.23 14.33 -11.76
N ASN A 140 8.17 15.28 -10.82
CA ASN A 140 9.28 16.15 -10.45
C ASN A 140 10.05 15.61 -9.24
N LEU A 141 9.59 14.53 -8.63
CA LEU A 141 10.27 13.95 -7.47
C LEU A 141 11.55 13.20 -7.87
N PRO A 142 12.61 13.30 -7.05
CA PRO A 142 13.78 12.47 -7.22
C PRO A 142 13.46 11.03 -6.80
N PHE A 143 13.72 10.07 -7.68
CA PHE A 143 13.52 8.64 -7.37
C PHE A 143 14.59 8.09 -6.44
N ASP A 144 15.81 8.63 -6.47
CA ASP A 144 16.87 8.29 -5.52
C ASP A 144 16.87 9.32 -4.37
N PRO A 145 16.76 8.91 -3.10
CA PRO A 145 16.57 7.53 -2.59
C PRO A 145 15.10 7.12 -2.45
N LEU A 146 14.16 8.00 -2.81
CA LEU A 146 12.74 7.87 -2.49
C LEU A 146 12.10 6.52 -2.87
N LEU A 147 12.30 6.04 -4.10
CA LEU A 147 11.74 4.78 -4.59
C LEU A 147 12.27 3.59 -3.78
N ILE A 148 13.56 3.61 -3.42
CA ILE A 148 14.21 2.56 -2.62
C ILE A 148 13.63 2.59 -1.21
N THR A 149 13.53 3.77 -0.60
CA THR A 149 12.92 3.95 0.73
C THR A 149 11.49 3.42 0.75
N LEU A 150 10.65 3.76 -0.23
CA LEU A 150 9.29 3.24 -0.33
C LEU A 150 9.25 1.72 -0.48
N ALA A 151 10.16 1.15 -1.25
CA ALA A 151 10.28 -0.31 -1.39
C ALA A 151 10.67 -1.00 -0.07
N GLU A 152 11.55 -0.38 0.73
CA GLU A 152 11.89 -0.89 2.07
C GLU A 152 10.66 -0.91 2.99
N GLY A 153 9.83 0.13 2.87
CA GLY A 153 8.58 0.27 3.59
C GLY A 153 7.50 -0.78 3.25
N LEU A 154 7.66 -1.57 2.18
CA LEU A 154 6.71 -2.66 1.86
C LEU A 154 6.68 -3.76 2.93
N ARG A 155 7.72 -3.81 3.77
CA ARG A 155 7.86 -4.74 4.89
C ARG A 155 7.20 -4.25 6.18
N GLU A 156 6.70 -3.01 6.19
CA GLU A 156 5.98 -2.48 7.34
C GLU A 156 4.69 -3.25 7.57
N THR A 157 4.26 -3.36 8.81
CA THR A 157 3.00 -4.02 9.19
C THR A 157 2.05 -3.10 9.93
N LYS A 158 2.50 -1.88 10.28
CA LYS A 158 1.71 -0.89 11.02
C LYS A 158 1.19 0.20 10.09
N HIS A 159 -0.09 0.54 10.23
CA HIS A 159 -0.65 1.75 9.63
C HIS A 159 -0.11 3.00 10.37
N PRO A 160 0.22 4.12 9.69
CA PRO A 160 0.03 4.42 8.26
C PRO A 160 1.15 3.95 7.32
N TYR A 161 2.26 3.43 7.85
CA TYR A 161 3.46 3.12 7.08
C TYR A 161 3.20 2.14 5.94
N THR A 162 2.38 1.12 6.20
CA THR A 162 1.94 0.13 5.21
C THR A 162 1.25 0.74 3.99
N PHE A 163 0.43 1.77 4.21
CA PHE A 163 -0.32 2.44 3.16
C PHE A 163 0.58 3.38 2.39
N VAL A 164 1.36 4.21 3.10
CA VAL A 164 2.27 5.19 2.49
C VAL A 164 3.31 4.50 1.62
N SER A 165 3.92 3.40 2.08
CA SER A 165 4.93 2.67 1.30
C SER A 165 4.34 2.06 0.04
N LYS A 166 3.24 1.31 0.18
CA LYS A 166 2.56 0.63 -0.92
C LYS A 166 2.06 1.61 -1.97
N GLU A 167 1.36 2.64 -1.53
CA GLU A 167 0.73 3.60 -2.44
C GLU A 167 1.77 4.54 -3.04
N GLY A 168 2.75 4.97 -2.25
CA GLY A 168 3.83 5.82 -2.75
C GLY A 168 4.68 5.12 -3.79
N PHE A 169 5.03 3.86 -3.57
CA PHE A 169 5.74 3.04 -4.56
C PHE A 169 4.96 2.94 -5.87
N ARG A 170 3.64 2.70 -5.78
CA ARG A 170 2.74 2.59 -6.95
C ARG A 170 2.64 3.89 -7.72
N GLU A 171 2.39 5.01 -7.03
CA GLU A 171 2.18 6.31 -7.68
C GLU A 171 3.48 6.83 -8.33
N LEU A 172 4.65 6.59 -7.73
CA LEU A 172 5.93 6.92 -8.38
C LEU A 172 6.15 6.12 -9.65
N LEU A 173 5.85 4.82 -9.65
CA LEU A 173 6.04 3.98 -10.84
C LEU A 173 5.05 4.29 -11.99
N LEU A 174 3.95 4.99 -11.73
CA LEU A 174 2.96 5.36 -12.76
C LEU A 174 3.27 6.67 -13.51
N VAL A 175 4.30 7.38 -13.06
CA VAL A 175 4.73 8.66 -13.63
C VAL A 175 5.30 8.50 -15.04
N GLN A 176 5.10 9.51 -15.88
CA GLN A 176 5.77 9.60 -17.18
C GLN A 176 7.30 9.73 -17.00
N GLY A 177 8.07 8.88 -17.69
CA GLY A 177 9.52 8.82 -17.52
C GLY A 177 10.01 8.03 -16.29
N ALA A 178 9.13 7.31 -15.59
CA ALA A 178 9.51 6.45 -14.46
C ALA A 178 10.56 5.39 -14.86
N LEU A 179 10.53 4.90 -16.10
CA LEU A 179 11.50 3.94 -16.66
C LEU A 179 12.95 4.46 -16.51
N GLU A 180 13.23 5.66 -17.03
CA GLU A 180 14.59 6.23 -17.06
C GLU A 180 15.13 6.48 -15.65
N LYS A 181 14.24 6.80 -14.70
CA LYS A 181 14.59 7.04 -13.30
C LYS A 181 14.72 5.75 -12.48
N ALA A 182 13.94 4.72 -12.80
CA ALA A 182 13.92 3.46 -12.03
C ALA A 182 15.04 2.49 -12.45
N VAL A 183 15.39 2.42 -13.73
CA VAL A 183 16.45 1.54 -14.26
C VAL A 183 17.79 1.68 -13.51
N PRO A 184 18.36 2.88 -13.30
CA PRO A 184 19.64 3.02 -12.58
C PRO A 184 19.56 2.56 -11.10
N LEU A 185 18.35 2.47 -10.54
CA LEU A 185 18.14 2.07 -9.14
C LEU A 185 17.93 0.56 -8.99
N LEU A 186 17.77 -0.20 -10.08
CA LEU A 186 17.54 -1.65 -10.04
C LEU A 186 18.55 -2.39 -9.16
N PRO A 187 19.88 -2.17 -9.23
CA PRO A 187 20.83 -2.91 -8.40
C PRO A 187 20.59 -2.75 -6.89
N ARG A 188 20.07 -1.59 -6.46
CA ARG A 188 19.74 -1.30 -5.05
C ARG A 188 18.31 -1.71 -4.69
N LEU A 189 17.38 -1.67 -5.64
CA LEU A 189 15.98 -2.00 -5.44
C LEU A 189 15.72 -3.51 -5.34
N ILE A 190 16.43 -4.31 -6.14
CA ILE A 190 16.28 -5.77 -6.18
C ILE A 190 16.51 -6.45 -4.82
N PRO A 191 17.58 -6.18 -4.05
CA PRO A 191 17.76 -6.80 -2.74
C PRO A 191 16.66 -6.40 -1.75
N VAL A 192 16.16 -5.17 -1.83
CA VAL A 192 15.05 -4.68 -0.99
C VAL A 192 13.75 -5.43 -1.30
N LEU A 193 13.39 -5.56 -2.58
CA LEU A 193 12.22 -6.33 -3.00
C LEU A 193 12.38 -7.82 -2.66
N LYS A 194 13.57 -8.38 -2.86
CA LYS A 194 13.88 -9.77 -2.48
C LYS A 194 13.65 -9.99 -0.99
N ALA A 195 14.02 -9.04 -0.12
CA ALA A 195 13.79 -9.13 1.32
C ALA A 195 12.30 -9.19 1.68
N ALA A 196 11.42 -8.51 0.92
CA ALA A 196 9.97 -8.63 1.08
C ALA A 196 9.45 -10.00 0.60
N LEU A 197 9.96 -10.52 -0.52
CA LEU A 197 9.55 -11.81 -1.10
C LEU A 197 9.98 -13.05 -0.28
N VAL A 198 11.00 -12.93 0.57
CA VAL A 198 11.40 -14.01 1.49
C VAL A 198 10.81 -13.83 2.89
N HIS A 199 10.06 -12.76 3.12
CA HIS A 199 9.48 -12.49 4.42
C HIS A 199 8.43 -13.53 4.80
N MET A 200 8.34 -13.92 6.07
CA MET A 200 7.43 -14.98 6.53
C MET A 200 5.96 -14.55 6.52
N ASP A 201 5.70 -13.26 6.78
CA ASP A 201 4.37 -12.66 6.76
C ASP A 201 3.78 -12.66 5.34
N ASP A 202 2.57 -13.23 5.23
CA ASP A 202 1.82 -13.41 3.98
C ASP A 202 1.45 -12.06 3.32
N GLU A 203 1.13 -11.04 4.09
CA GLU A 203 0.76 -9.69 3.59
C GLU A 203 1.98 -8.92 3.10
N VAL A 204 3.12 -9.04 3.80
CA VAL A 204 4.40 -8.49 3.35
C VAL A 204 4.83 -9.15 2.04
N PHE A 205 4.72 -10.48 1.96
CA PHE A 205 4.99 -11.22 0.73
C PHE A 205 4.11 -10.75 -0.43
N ALA A 206 2.79 -10.66 -0.21
CA ALA A 206 1.83 -10.23 -1.22
C ALA A 206 2.12 -8.81 -1.75
N ARG A 207 2.47 -7.89 -0.87
CA ARG A 207 2.90 -6.53 -1.26
C ARG A 207 4.20 -6.53 -2.04
N GLY A 208 5.19 -7.32 -1.62
CA GLY A 208 6.45 -7.49 -2.36
C GLY A 208 6.23 -8.07 -3.75
N LEU A 209 5.34 -9.05 -3.89
CA LEU A 209 4.98 -9.66 -5.18
C LEU A 209 4.27 -8.66 -6.09
N ASN A 210 3.34 -7.88 -5.55
CA ASN A 210 2.65 -6.83 -6.29
C ASN A 210 3.62 -5.73 -6.75
N ALA A 211 4.53 -5.31 -5.88
CA ALA A 211 5.57 -4.33 -6.20
C ALA A 211 6.54 -4.83 -7.29
N LEU A 212 6.90 -6.12 -7.27
CA LEU A 212 7.69 -6.74 -8.34
C LEU A 212 6.98 -6.65 -9.70
N VAL A 213 5.68 -6.97 -9.75
CA VAL A 213 4.89 -6.86 -10.98
C VAL A 213 4.78 -5.41 -11.44
N GLN A 214 4.56 -4.46 -10.53
CA GLN A 214 4.54 -3.04 -10.88
C GLN A 214 5.88 -2.57 -11.45
N LEU A 215 6.99 -3.00 -10.84
CA LEU A 215 8.32 -2.68 -11.35
C LEU A 215 8.51 -3.26 -12.75
N SER A 216 8.10 -4.50 -13.00
CA SER A 216 8.28 -5.14 -14.32
C SER A 216 7.49 -4.46 -15.42
N ILE A 217 6.32 -3.91 -15.12
CA ILE A 217 5.53 -3.13 -16.08
C ILE A 217 6.33 -1.90 -16.54
N VAL A 218 7.03 -1.25 -15.62
CA VAL A 218 7.77 -0.01 -15.89
C VAL A 218 9.12 -0.27 -16.55
N VAL A 219 9.94 -1.17 -15.98
CA VAL A 219 11.32 -1.39 -16.47
C VAL A 219 11.41 -2.43 -17.58
N GLY A 220 10.38 -3.26 -17.75
CA GLY A 220 10.30 -4.27 -18.81
C GLY A 220 11.54 -5.17 -18.88
N PRO A 221 12.19 -5.29 -20.06
CA PRO A 221 13.34 -6.17 -20.26
C PRO A 221 14.56 -5.87 -19.37
N SER A 222 14.72 -4.63 -18.88
CA SER A 222 15.84 -4.26 -17.99
C SER A 222 15.82 -5.02 -16.66
N LEU A 223 14.68 -5.62 -16.28
CA LEU A 223 14.60 -6.48 -15.10
C LEU A 223 15.29 -7.84 -15.28
N ASN A 224 15.49 -8.29 -16.53
CA ASN A 224 15.91 -9.65 -16.85
C ASN A 224 17.27 -10.01 -16.22
N ASP A 225 18.20 -9.06 -16.16
CA ASP A 225 19.53 -9.26 -15.56
C ASP A 225 19.46 -9.63 -14.08
N HIS A 226 18.42 -9.18 -13.40
CA HIS A 226 18.21 -9.37 -11.97
C HIS A 226 17.14 -10.42 -11.64
N LEU A 227 16.36 -10.85 -12.62
CA LEU A 227 15.19 -11.72 -12.46
C LEU A 227 15.54 -13.06 -11.79
N LYS A 228 16.72 -13.63 -12.10
CA LYS A 228 17.22 -14.89 -11.51
C LYS A 228 17.18 -14.88 -9.97
N HIS A 229 17.53 -13.75 -9.35
CA HIS A 229 17.58 -13.63 -7.90
C HIS A 229 16.20 -13.57 -7.25
N LEU A 230 15.23 -12.97 -7.94
CA LEU A 230 13.84 -12.85 -7.47
C LEU A 230 13.09 -14.17 -7.63
N LEU A 231 13.23 -14.83 -8.78
CA LEU A 231 12.59 -16.12 -9.06
C LEU A 231 13.00 -17.22 -8.08
N THR A 232 14.25 -17.20 -7.63
CA THR A 232 14.75 -18.15 -6.62
C THR A 232 13.99 -18.01 -5.29
N SER A 233 13.50 -16.82 -4.96
CA SER A 233 12.66 -16.60 -3.79
C SER A 233 11.21 -17.06 -4.04
N LEU A 234 10.68 -16.80 -5.24
CA LEU A 234 9.30 -17.19 -5.60
C LEU A 234 9.14 -18.71 -5.68
N SER A 235 10.12 -19.44 -6.21
CA SER A 235 10.04 -20.91 -6.34
C SER A 235 9.87 -21.61 -4.99
N LYS A 236 10.45 -21.06 -3.92
CA LYS A 236 10.28 -21.59 -2.56
C LYS A 236 8.84 -21.46 -2.07
N ARG A 237 8.17 -20.35 -2.43
CA ARG A 237 6.79 -20.01 -2.07
C ARG A 237 5.74 -20.68 -2.97
N LEU A 238 6.11 -21.17 -4.15
CA LEU A 238 5.21 -21.94 -5.03
C LEU A 238 4.72 -23.26 -4.41
N ARG A 239 5.41 -23.78 -3.38
CA ARG A 239 4.98 -24.96 -2.64
C ARG A 239 3.75 -24.68 -1.76
N ASP A 240 3.53 -23.41 -1.41
CA ASP A 240 2.37 -22.98 -0.65
C ASP A 240 1.17 -22.82 -1.58
N LYS A 241 0.13 -23.62 -1.37
CA LYS A 241 -1.09 -23.59 -2.20
C LYS A 241 -1.72 -22.19 -2.28
N LYS A 242 -1.61 -21.42 -1.20
CA LYS A 242 -2.13 -20.04 -1.11
C LYS A 242 -1.51 -19.08 -2.12
N PHE A 243 -0.23 -19.27 -2.44
CA PHE A 243 0.53 -18.35 -3.29
C PHE A 243 0.75 -18.88 -4.71
N LYS A 244 0.36 -20.12 -4.99
CA LYS A 244 0.52 -20.73 -6.30
C LYS A 244 -0.11 -19.89 -7.42
N GLU A 245 -1.38 -19.50 -7.26
CA GLU A 245 -2.10 -18.67 -8.23
C GLU A 245 -1.53 -17.25 -8.33
N PRO A 246 -1.36 -16.48 -7.22
CA PRO A 246 -0.74 -15.15 -7.29
C PRO A 246 0.65 -15.14 -7.92
N ILE A 247 1.51 -16.11 -7.58
CA ILE A 247 2.85 -16.21 -8.16
C ILE A 247 2.76 -16.54 -9.64
N THR A 248 1.90 -17.49 -10.04
CA THR A 248 1.72 -17.83 -11.46
C THR A 248 1.27 -16.61 -12.27
N SER A 249 0.27 -15.87 -11.78
CA SER A 249 -0.18 -14.62 -12.43
C SER A 249 0.93 -13.56 -12.50
N ALA A 250 1.76 -13.45 -11.46
CA ALA A 250 2.91 -12.55 -11.48
C ALA A 250 3.97 -12.98 -12.50
N LEU A 251 4.27 -14.27 -12.63
CA LEU A 251 5.21 -14.81 -13.62
C LEU A 251 4.73 -14.54 -15.05
N GLN A 252 3.43 -14.67 -15.31
CA GLN A 252 2.83 -14.35 -16.61
C GLN A 252 3.00 -12.87 -16.96
N LYS A 253 2.80 -11.96 -16.00
CA LYS A 253 3.06 -10.54 -16.21
C LYS A 253 4.55 -10.25 -16.40
N LEU A 254 5.44 -10.95 -15.70
CA LEU A 254 6.88 -10.83 -15.90
C LEU A 254 7.27 -11.26 -17.32
N GLU A 255 6.69 -12.36 -17.81
CA GLU A 255 6.87 -12.83 -19.19
C GLU A 255 6.41 -11.80 -20.22
N GLN A 256 5.20 -11.25 -20.04
CA GLN A 256 4.60 -10.28 -20.94
C GLN A 256 5.46 -9.01 -21.10
N HIS A 257 6.01 -8.47 -20.01
CA HIS A 257 6.78 -7.22 -20.06
C HIS A 257 8.28 -7.45 -20.30
N GLY A 258 8.83 -8.59 -19.90
CA GLY A 258 10.25 -8.92 -20.05
C GLY A 258 10.60 -9.59 -21.39
N GLY A 259 9.59 -10.00 -22.17
CA GLY A 259 9.75 -10.60 -23.49
C GLY A 259 10.42 -11.98 -23.46
N ASN A 260 10.93 -12.44 -24.61
CA ASN A 260 11.51 -13.78 -24.77
C ASN A 260 12.66 -14.07 -23.79
N GLY A 261 13.47 -13.05 -23.45
CA GLY A 261 14.58 -13.21 -22.50
C GLY A 261 14.10 -13.60 -21.10
N SER A 262 12.96 -13.07 -20.65
CA SER A 262 12.37 -13.40 -19.36
C SER A 262 11.85 -14.84 -19.31
N LEU A 263 11.24 -15.34 -20.38
CA LEU A 263 10.71 -16.71 -20.47
C LEU A 263 11.81 -17.76 -20.28
N ILE A 264 12.96 -17.57 -20.92
CA ILE A 264 14.12 -18.47 -20.80
C ILE A 264 14.58 -18.54 -19.33
N ILE A 265 14.65 -17.37 -18.67
CA ILE A 265 15.07 -17.26 -17.28
C ILE A 265 14.03 -17.89 -16.34
N ILE A 266 12.74 -17.68 -16.58
CA ILE A 266 11.65 -18.26 -15.81
C ILE A 266 11.67 -19.79 -15.91
N LYS A 267 11.69 -20.34 -17.13
CA LYS A 267 11.72 -21.81 -17.34
C LYS A 267 12.98 -22.46 -16.77
N SER A 268 14.12 -21.76 -16.79
CA SER A 268 15.36 -22.24 -16.17
C SER A 268 15.25 -22.40 -14.64
N LYS A 269 14.45 -21.57 -13.95
CA LYS A 269 14.29 -21.63 -12.48
C LYS A 269 13.03 -22.34 -12.03
N ILE A 270 11.99 -22.34 -12.85
CA ILE A 270 10.68 -22.92 -12.56
C ILE A 270 10.28 -23.76 -13.78
N PRO A 271 10.80 -25.00 -13.91
CA PRO A 271 10.54 -25.84 -15.07
C PRO A 271 9.05 -26.20 -15.27
N THR A 272 8.26 -26.13 -14.21
CA THR A 272 6.82 -26.41 -14.20
C THR A 272 5.95 -25.24 -14.65
N TYR A 273 6.55 -24.10 -15.02
CA TYR A 273 5.82 -22.92 -15.46
C TYR A 273 5.26 -23.11 -16.87
N CYS A 274 3.94 -22.86 -17.03
CA CYS A 274 3.26 -22.82 -18.33
C CYS A 274 3.15 -21.37 -18.81
N SER A 275 3.59 -21.10 -20.03
CA SER A 275 3.57 -19.77 -20.64
C SER A 275 2.14 -19.34 -21.01
N ILE A 276 1.93 -18.02 -21.09
CA ILE A 276 0.67 -17.41 -21.56
C ILE A 276 0.36 -17.70 -23.04
N CYS A 277 1.35 -18.08 -23.83
CA CYS A 277 1.23 -18.32 -25.28
C CYS A 277 1.05 -19.81 -25.63
N CYS A 278 0.69 -20.65 -24.65
CA CYS A 278 0.48 -22.09 -24.84
C CYS A 278 -1.00 -22.43 -25.01
#